data_AF-A0A350TL86-F1
#
_entry.id   AF-A0A350TL86-F1
#
_cell.length_a   1.000
_cell.length_b   1.000
_cell.length_c   1.000
_cell.angle_alpha   90.00
_cell.angle_beta   90.00
_cell.angle_gamma   90.00
#
_symmetry.space_group_name_H-M   'P 1'
#
loop_
_entity.id
_entity.type
_entity.pdbx_description
1 polymer ?
#
loop_
_entity_poly.entity_id
_entity_poly.type
_entity_poly.pdbx_seq_one_letter_code
_entity_poly.pdbx_strand_id
1 'polypeptide(L)'
;EEQKKLLNRLCRIEGQVRGLQEMLKSDAYCPDILIQVSAVGAALNSFSKELLASHIRTCVADGIRQGDDEVIDELVTTLQKLMK
;
A
#
# COMPACT_ATOMS: atom_id res chain seq x y z
N GLU A 1 -4.78 -16.50 4.66
CA GLU A 1 -5.84 -15.63 4.09
C GLU A 1 -5.41 -14.18 3.89
N GLU A 2 -4.94 -13.47 4.92
CA GLU A 2 -4.58 -12.04 4.81
C GLU A 2 -3.43 -11.76 3.82
N GLN A 3 -2.34 -12.52 3.88
CA GLN A 3 -1.23 -12.44 2.93
C GLN A 3 -1.70 -12.65 1.47
N LYS A 4 -2.61 -13.59 1.23
CA LYS A 4 -3.19 -13.85 -0.10
C LYS A 4 -4.00 -12.65 -0.60
N LYS A 5 -4.77 -11.98 0.28
CA LYS A 5 -5.51 -10.76 -0.06
C LYS A 5 -4.57 -9.62 -0.43
N LEU A 6 -3.49 -9.43 0.32
CA LEU A 6 -2.47 -8.42 0.06
C LEU A 6 -1.76 -8.67 -1.28
N LEU A 7 -1.35 -9.92 -1.55
CA LEU A 7 -0.78 -10.31 -2.84
C LEU A 7 -1.74 -10.05 -4.01
N ASN A 8 -3.01 -10.42 -3.88
CA ASN A 8 -4.01 -10.17 -4.92
C ASN A 8 -4.19 -8.66 -5.22
N ARG A 9 -4.04 -7.79 -4.21
CA ARG A 9 -4.05 -6.33 -4.42
C ARG A 9 -2.82 -5.88 -5.20
N LEU A 10 -1.63 -6.39 -4.85
CA LEU A 10 -0.40 -6.08 -5.59
C LEU A 10 -0.46 -6.55 -7.04
N CYS A 11 -0.96 -7.76 -7.33
CA CYS A 11 -1.13 -8.24 -8.71
C CYS A 11 -2.05 -7.33 -9.54
N ARG A 12 -3.09 -6.75 -8.93
CA ARG A 12 -3.97 -5.78 -9.59
C ARG A 12 -3.25 -4.47 -9.87
N ILE A 13 -2.51 -3.95 -8.90
CA ILE A 13 -1.70 -2.72 -9.03
C ILE A 13 -0.65 -2.89 -10.13
N GLU A 14 0.03 -4.04 -10.17
CA GLU A 14 0.98 -4.39 -11.23
C GLU A 14 0.31 -4.36 -12.62
N GLY A 15 -0.90 -4.91 -12.74
CA GLY A 15 -1.69 -4.82 -13.97
C GLY A 15 -2.00 -3.39 -14.39
N GLN A 16 -2.34 -2.52 -13.44
CA GLN A 16 -2.56 -1.09 -13.71
C GLN A 16 -1.27 -0.39 -14.17
N VAL A 17 -0.13 -0.69 -13.55
CA VAL A 17 1.18 -0.14 -13.95
C VAL A 17 1.57 -0.61 -15.36
N ARG A 18 1.30 -1.88 -15.72
CA ARG A 18 1.47 -2.34 -17.11
C ARG A 18 0.57 -1.57 -18.08
N GLY A 19 -0.69 -1.34 -17.72
CA GLY A 19 -1.61 -0.52 -18.52
C GLY A 19 -1.08 0.91 -18.75
N LEU A 20 -0.49 1.54 -17.72
CA LEU A 20 0.17 2.85 -17.88
C LEU A 20 1.33 2.81 -18.88
N GLN A 21 2.14 1.75 -18.88
CA GLN A 21 3.23 1.59 -19.84
C GLN A 21 2.70 1.46 -21.27
N GLU A 22 1.60 0.74 -21.47
CA GLU A 22 0.94 0.60 -22.78
C GLU A 22 0.38 1.94 -23.26
N MET A 23 -0.34 2.67 -22.40
CA MET A 23 -0.87 4.00 -22.71
C MET A 23 0.25 4.96 -23.16
N LEU A 24 1.39 4.94 -22.47
CA LEU A 24 2.54 5.77 -22.84
C LEU A 24 3.14 5.37 -24.19
N LYS A 25 3.27 4.06 -24.46
CA LYS A 25 3.79 3.55 -25.75
C LYS A 25 2.86 3.86 -26.93
N SER A 26 1.55 3.95 -26.66
CA SER A 26 0.52 4.25 -27.66
C SER A 26 0.25 5.75 -27.84
N ASP A 27 1.05 6.63 -27.21
CA ASP A 27 0.85 8.08 -27.24
C ASP A 27 -0.58 8.50 -26.83
N ALA A 28 -1.10 7.82 -25.79
CA ALA A 28 -2.43 8.09 -25.28
C ALA A 28 -2.53 9.51 -24.70
N TYR A 29 -3.74 10.04 -24.66
CA TYR A 29 -4.01 11.40 -24.18
C TYR A 29 -3.52 11.59 -22.73
N CYS A 30 -2.63 12.57 -22.54
CA CYS A 30 -1.94 12.78 -21.26
C CYS A 30 -2.87 12.89 -20.04
N PRO A 31 -4.01 13.61 -20.08
CA PRO A 31 -4.96 13.63 -18.98
C PRO A 31 -5.51 12.27 -18.58
N ASP A 32 -5.72 11.35 -19.54
CA ASP A 32 -6.21 10.00 -19.23
C ASP A 32 -5.13 9.19 -18.51
N ILE A 33 -3.87 9.35 -18.91
CA ILE A 33 -2.71 8.75 -18.22
C ILE A 33 -2.66 9.27 -16.78
N LEU A 34 -2.84 10.58 -16.55
CA LEU A 34 -2.82 11.18 -15.22
C LEU A 34 -3.96 10.67 -14.32
N ILE A 35 -5.15 10.43 -14.89
CA ILE A 35 -6.27 9.81 -14.17
C ILE A 35 -5.91 8.37 -13.75
N GLN A 36 -5.30 7.59 -14.64
CA GLN A 36 -4.86 6.22 -14.33
C GLN A 36 -3.73 6.19 -13.28
N VAL A 37 -2.78 7.13 -13.34
CA VAL A 37 -1.74 7.29 -12.31
C VAL A 37 -2.39 7.57 -10.95
N SER A 38 -3.40 8.44 -10.91
CA SER A 38 -4.14 8.73 -9.68
C SER A 38 -4.86 7.48 -9.13
N ALA A 39 -5.42 6.65 -10.02
CA ALA A 39 -6.06 5.38 -9.65
C ALA A 39 -5.05 4.37 -9.06
N VAL A 40 -3.84 4.28 -9.64
CA VAL A 40 -2.74 3.47 -9.09
C VAL A 40 -2.32 3.97 -7.72
N GLY A 41 -2.15 5.28 -7.55
CA GLY A 41 -1.83 5.89 -6.26
C GLY A 41 -2.88 5.59 -5.19
N ALA A 42 -4.16 5.68 -5.54
CA ALA A 42 -5.27 5.32 -4.63
C ALA A 42 -5.25 3.82 -4.26
N ALA A 43 -4.95 2.94 -5.21
CA ALA A 43 -4.84 1.51 -4.96
C ALA A 43 -3.66 1.17 -4.04
N LEU A 44 -2.50 1.80 -4.24
CA LEU A 44 -1.34 1.70 -3.36
C LEU A 44 -1.67 2.19 -1.95
N ASN A 45 -2.33 3.34 -1.80
CA ASN A 45 -2.74 3.86 -0.50
C ASN A 45 -3.71 2.88 0.20
N SER A 46 -4.66 2.30 -0.53
CA SER A 46 -5.55 1.27 0.03
C SER A 46 -4.79 0.02 0.47
N PHE A 47 -3.77 -0.41 -0.27
CA PHE A 47 -2.90 -1.52 0.12
C PHE A 47 -2.12 -1.20 1.41
N SER A 48 -1.48 -0.01 1.48
CA SER A 48 -0.72 0.42 2.66
C SER A 48 -1.56 0.43 3.93
N LYS A 49 -2.82 0.89 3.85
CA LYS A 49 -3.77 0.88 4.98
C LYS A 49 -4.11 -0.54 5.45
N GLU A 50 -4.32 -1.47 4.52
CA GLU A 50 -4.62 -2.86 4.85
C GLU A 50 -3.41 -3.53 5.53
N LEU A 51 -2.20 -3.33 4.97
CA LEU A 51 -0.96 -3.86 5.53
C LEU A 51 -0.67 -3.31 6.93
N LEU A 52 -0.85 -2.00 7.11
CA LEU A 52 -0.71 -1.35 8.41
C LEU A 52 -1.71 -1.90 9.44
N ALA A 53 -2.97 -2.10 9.06
CA ALA A 53 -3.97 -2.70 9.94
C ALA A 53 -3.59 -4.13 10.35
N SER A 54 -3.03 -4.92 9.43
CA SER A 54 -2.50 -6.26 9.74
C SER A 54 -1.37 -6.19 10.75
N HIS A 55 -0.39 -5.29 10.53
CA HIS A 55 0.76 -5.08 11.41
C HIS A 55 0.34 -4.67 12.83
N ILE A 56 -0.63 -3.76 12.96
CA ILE A 56 -1.16 -3.34 14.26
C ILE A 56 -1.82 -4.52 15.02
N ARG A 57 -2.61 -5.33 14.32
CA ARG A 57 -3.34 -6.46 14.95
C ARG A 57 -2.47 -7.65 15.32
N THR A 58 -1.27 -7.75 14.74
CA THR A 58 -0.36 -8.87 14.91
C THR A 58 0.88 -8.42 15.67
N CYS A 59 1.89 -7.89 14.98
CA CYS A 59 3.18 -7.52 15.55
C CYS A 59 3.05 -6.55 16.74
N VAL A 60 2.29 -5.46 16.59
CA VAL A 60 2.16 -4.45 17.66
C VAL A 60 1.37 -5.01 18.84
N ALA A 61 0.23 -5.65 18.57
CA ALA A 61 -0.59 -6.24 19.63
C ALA A 61 0.17 -7.33 20.41
N ASP A 62 0.98 -8.14 19.73
CA ASP A 62 1.77 -9.19 20.36
C ASP A 62 2.99 -8.64 21.11
N GLY A 63 3.64 -7.58 20.62
CA GLY A 63 4.71 -6.88 21.33
C GLY A 63 4.22 -6.28 22.65
N ILE A 64 3.08 -5.58 22.62
CA ILE A 64 2.45 -5.02 23.84
C ILE A 64 2.13 -6.13 24.86
N ARG A 65 1.60 -7.28 24.41
CA ARG A 65 1.32 -8.42 25.31
C ARG A 65 2.58 -9.02 25.94
N GLN A 66 3.73 -8.87 25.28
CA GLN A 66 5.02 -9.34 25.75
C GLN A 66 5.77 -8.29 26.59
N GLY A 67 5.21 -7.08 26.76
CA GLY A 67 5.86 -5.97 27.47
C GLY A 67 6.97 -5.29 26.66
N ASP A 68 6.95 -5.46 25.33
CA ASP A 68 7.84 -4.77 24.41
C ASP A 68 7.19 -3.47 23.93
N ASP A 69 7.45 -2.39 24.65
CA ASP A 69 6.92 -1.06 24.33
C ASP A 69 7.63 -0.41 23.12
N GLU A 70 8.81 -0.91 22.71
CA GLU A 70 9.57 -0.35 21.56
C GLU A 70 8.79 -0.48 20.24
N VAL A 71 7.91 -1.48 20.14
CA VAL A 71 7.04 -1.69 18.97
C VAL A 71 6.09 -0.51 18.72
N ILE A 72 5.76 0.26 19.77
CA ILE A 72 4.92 1.47 19.65
C ILE A 72 5.72 2.60 18.99
N ASP A 73 6.98 2.78 19.38
CA ASP A 73 7.87 3.79 18.81
C ASP A 73 8.17 3.50 17.32
N GLU A 74 8.34 2.22 16.96
CA GLU A 74 8.46 1.80 15.57
C GLU A 74 7.18 2.14 14.77
N LEU A 75 6.00 1.85 15.32
CA LEU A 75 4.72 2.17 14.70
C LEU A 75 4.58 3.69 14.47
N VAL A 76 4.89 4.51 15.47
CA VAL A 76 4.84 5.98 15.36
C VAL A 76 5.79 6.47 14.26
N THR A 77 7.02 5.97 14.23
CA THR A 77 8.01 6.30 13.20
C THR A 77 7.53 5.92 11.81
N THR A 78 6.88 4.77 11.68
CA THR A 78 6.32 4.28 10.41
C THR A 78 5.15 5.15 9.95
N LEU A 79 4.24 5.52 10.85
CA LEU A 79 3.11 6.42 10.55
C LEU A 79 3.60 7.80 10.07
N GLN A 80 4.62 8.36 10.72
CA GLN A 80 5.23 9.63 10.30
C GLN A 80 5.79 9.60 8.87
N LYS A 81 6.28 8.43 8.41
CA LYS A 81 6.75 8.27 7.02
C LYS A 81 5.61 8.15 6.02
N LEU A 82 4.49 7.57 6.42
CA LEU A 82 3.31 7.34 5.57
C LEU A 82 2.40 8.56 5.44
N MET A 83 2.48 9.51 6.37
CA MET A 83 1.65 10.74 6.40
C MET A 83 2.33 11.96 5.78
N LYS A 84 3.53 11.80 5.19
CA LYS A 84 4.18 12.82 4.36
C LYS A 84 3.57 12.84 2.98
#